data_AF-A0A1C5MMJ8-F1
#
_entry.id   AF-A0A1C5MMJ8-F1
#
_cell.length_a   1.000
_cell.length_b   1.000
_cell.length_c   1.000
_cell.angle_alpha   90.00
_cell.angle_beta   90.00
_cell.angle_gamma   90.00
#
_symmetry.space_group_name_H-M   'P 1'
#
loop_
_entity.id
_entity.type
_entity.pdbx_description
1 polymer ?
#
loop_
_entity_poly.entity_id
_entity_poly.type
_entity_poly.pdbx_seq_one_letter_code
_entity_poly.pdbx_strand_id
1 'polypeptide(L)' 'MFHCKTSSQFKAYQWIKNNFEIDSLNLEIVDDRTIKIIDKNLETAKIQYKNNKIIIEYKDKKKQIINLPNNLYR' A
#
# COMPACT_ATOMS: atom_id res chain seq x y z
N MET A 1 0.93 -13.82 -15.32
CA MET A 1 0.83 -12.37 -15.55
C MET A 1 -0.28 -11.83 -14.66
N PHE A 2 0.01 -10.87 -13.76
CA PHE A 2 -1.04 -10.28 -12.91
C PHE A 2 -1.97 -9.43 -13.76
N HIS A 3 -3.17 -9.93 -14.06
CA HIS A 3 -4.18 -9.17 -14.79
C HIS A 3 -4.90 -8.23 -13.81
N CYS A 4 -4.53 -6.95 -13.81
CA CYS A 4 -5.29 -5.92 -13.08
C CYS A 4 -6.70 -5.81 -13.67
N LYS A 5 -7.74 -6.00 -12.84
CA LYS A 5 -9.15 -5.94 -13.25
C LYS A 5 -9.75 -4.54 -13.14
N THR A 6 -9.12 -3.65 -12.36
CA THR A 6 -9.60 -2.27 -12.16
C THR A 6 -8.46 -1.26 -12.27
N SER A 7 -8.79 -0.01 -12.58
CA SER A 7 -7.83 1.09 -12.58
C SER A 7 -7.17 1.30 -11.21
N SER A 8 -7.90 1.05 -10.12
CA SER A 8 -7.36 1.08 -8.76
C SER A 8 -6.32 -0.02 -8.52
N GLN A 9 -6.58 -1.24 -8.99
CA GLN A 9 -5.59 -2.33 -8.92
C GLN A 9 -4.35 -2.01 -9.74
N PHE A 10 -4.50 -1.42 -10.93
CA PHE A 10 -3.37 -0.99 -11.74
C PHE A 10 -2.54 0.11 -11.05
N LYS A 11 -3.20 1.11 -10.43
CA LYS A 11 -2.51 2.16 -9.66
C LYS A 11 -1.75 1.58 -8.47
N ALA A 12 -2.36 0.65 -7.74
CA ALA A 12 -1.69 -0.05 -6.63
C ALA A 12 -0.48 -0.84 -7.12
N TYR A 13 -0.62 -1.58 -8.22
CA TYR A 13 0.48 -2.31 -8.85
C TYR A 13 1.63 -1.39 -9.26
N GLN A 14 1.35 -0.27 -9.94
CA GLN A 14 2.38 0.70 -10.32
C GLN A 14 3.09 1.29 -9.10
N TRP A 15 2.34 1.60 -8.04
CA TRP A 15 2.93 2.08 -6.80
C TRP A 15 3.85 1.03 -6.16
N ILE A 16 3.43 -0.23 -6.07
CA ILE A 16 4.26 -1.32 -5.54
C ILE A 16 5.54 -1.46 -6.38
N LYS A 17 5.40 -1.55 -7.70
CA LYS A 17 6.53 -1.73 -8.63
C LYS A 17 7.56 -0.59 -8.55
N ASN A 18 7.12 0.63 -8.28
CA ASN A 18 8.01 1.79 -8.21
C ASN A 18 8.74 1.91 -6.85
N ASN A 19 8.23 1.27 -5.80
CA ASN A 19 8.75 1.43 -4.44
C ASN A 19 9.42 0.15 -3.90
N PHE A 20 9.18 -1.02 -4.51
CA PHE A 20 9.63 -2.30 -4.01
C PHE A 20 10.06 -3.23 -5.14
N GLU A 21 10.95 -4.17 -4.81
CA GLU A 21 11.22 -5.30 -5.69
C GLU A 21 10.03 -6.27 -5.69
N ILE A 22 9.30 -6.32 -6.82
CA ILE A 22 8.05 -7.08 -6.91
C ILE A 22 8.22 -8.60 -6.93
N ASP A 23 9.39 -9.09 -7.36
CA ASP A 23 9.66 -10.53 -7.51
C ASP A 23 9.67 -11.28 -6.17
N SER A 24 9.83 -10.55 -5.07
CA SER A 24 9.80 -11.10 -3.72
C SER A 24 9.21 -10.07 -2.75
N LEU A 25 7.89 -10.17 -2.58
CA LEU A 25 7.14 -9.38 -1.60
C LEU A 25 6.56 -10.29 -0.53
N ASN A 26 6.78 -9.91 0.72
CA ASN A 26 6.08 -10.45 1.86
C ASN A 26 5.02 -9.43 2.33
N LEU A 27 3.83 -9.94 2.61
CA LEU A 27 2.69 -9.16 3.08
C LEU A 27 2.31 -9.66 4.48
N GLU A 28 2.33 -8.76 5.44
CA GLU A 28 2.02 -9.04 6.83
C GLU A 28 0.78 -8.23 7.24
N ILE A 29 -0.24 -8.90 7.78
CA ILE A 29 -1.36 -8.22 8.45
C ILE A 29 -0.89 -7.89 9.86
N VAL A 30 -0.68 -6.60 10.15
CA VAL A 30 -0.19 -6.14 11.46
C VAL A 30 -1.35 -6.00 12.44
N ASP A 31 -2.49 -5.48 11.97
CA ASP A 31 -3.74 -5.35 12.73
C ASP A 31 -4.94 -5.28 11.76
N ASP A 32 -6.14 -5.00 12.28
CA ASP A 32 -7.39 -4.93 11.52
C ASP A 32 -7.40 -3.85 10.43
N ARG A 33 -6.44 -2.91 10.45
CA ARG A 33 -6.41 -1.73 9.58
C ARG A 33 -5.07 -1.53 8.89
N THR A 34 -4.09 -2.39 9.15
CA THR A 34 -2.70 -2.15 8.75
C THR A 34 -2.11 -3.37 8.06
N ILE A 35 -1.67 -3.15 6.82
CA ILE A 35 -0.88 -4.12 6.06
C ILE A 35 0.55 -3.60 5.98
N LYS A 36 1.53 -4.47 6.18
CA LYS A 36 2.94 -4.17 6.01
C LYS A 36 3.48 -4.94 4.81
N ILE A 37 4.16 -4.22 3.94
CA ILE A 37 4.90 -4.76 2.80
C ILE A 37 6.37 -4.81 3.18
N ILE A 38 7.04 -5.91 2.85
CA ILE A 38 8.48 -6.10 3.00
C ILE A 38 9.01 -6.71 1.71
N ASP A 39 10.04 -6.13 1.12
CA ASP A 39 10.72 -6.71 -0.04
C ASP A 39 12.03 -7.43 0.33
N LYS A 40 12.67 -8.07 -0.65
CA LYS A 40 13.96 -8.78 -0.45
C LYS A 40 15.12 -7.88 -0.01
N ASN A 41 15.03 -6.57 -0.26
CA ASN A 41 16.04 -5.58 0.11
C ASN A 41 15.77 -5.00 1.51
N LEU A 42 14.80 -5.57 2.24
CA LEU A 42 14.33 -5.08 3.53
C LEU A 42 13.77 -3.66 3.44
N GLU A 43 13.28 -3.24 2.27
CA GLU A 43 12.45 -2.05 2.17
C GLU A 43 11.04 -2.37 2.65
N THR A 44 10.47 -1.44 3.41
CA THR A 44 9.19 -1.67 4.08
C THR A 44 8.27 -0.47 3.96
N ALA A 45 6.96 -0.74 3.81
CA ALA A 45 5.93 0.25 4.07
C ALA A 45 4.80 -0.34 4.91
N LYS A 46 4.29 0.45 5.86
CA LYS A 46 3.04 0.18 6.58
C LYS A 46 1.94 1.01 5.96
N ILE A 47 0.91 0.35 5.47
CA ILE A 47 -0.28 0.95 4.86
C ILE A 47 -1.41 0.81 5.86
N GLN A 48 -1.84 1.92 6.44
CA GLN A 48 -2.88 1.98 7.44
C GLN A 48 -4.12 2.71 6.89
N TYR A 49 -5.30 2.16 7.13
CA TYR A 49 -6.56 2.86 6.92
C TYR A 49 -7.10 3.45 8.23
N LYS A 50 -7.25 4.78 8.29
CA LYS A 50 -7.76 5.48 9.49
C LYS A 50 -8.47 6.77 9.12
N ASN A 51 -9.65 7.00 9.70
CA ASN A 51 -10.43 8.24 9.56
C ASN A 51 -10.67 8.65 8.09
N ASN A 52 -11.06 7.70 7.25
CA ASN A 52 -11.25 7.89 5.80
C ASN A 52 -9.99 8.35 5.04
N LYS A 53 -8.82 7.95 5.52
CA LYS A 53 -7.51 8.25 4.90
C LYS A 53 -6.67 6.98 4.87
N ILE A 54 -5.84 6.87 3.84
CA ILE A 54 -4.77 5.88 3.78
C ILE A 54 -3.47 6.58 4.18
N ILE A 55 -2.78 6.03 5.15
CA ILE A 55 -1.49 6.51 5.64
C ILE A 55 -0.45 5.46 5.25
N ILE A 56 0.55 5.86 4.47
CA ILE A 56 1.66 5.00 4.08
C ILE A 56 2.90 5.51 4.80
N GLU A 57 3.46 4.70 5.70
CA GLU A 57 4.70 4.99 6.41
C GLU A 57 5.83 4.11 5.88
N TYR A 58 6.84 4.74 5.29
CA TYR A 58 8.01 4.07 4.73
C TYR A 58 9.08 3.81 5.80
N LYS A 59 10.07 2.98 5.47
CA LYS A 59 11.19 2.62 6.35
C LYS A 59 11.95 3.83 6.90
N ASP A 60 12.10 4.89 6.10
CA ASP A 60 12.75 6.14 6.47
C ASP A 60 11.87 7.09 7.32
N LYS A 61 10.71 6.60 7.78
CA LYS A 61 9.68 7.35 8.51
C LYS A 61 8.99 8.45 7.72
N LYS A 62 9.25 8.59 6.41
CA LYS A 62 8.42 9.45 5.56
C LYS A 62 7.00 8.92 5.53
N LYS A 63 6.04 9.85 5.50
CA LYS A 63 4.62 9.54 5.46
C LYS A 63 3.98 10.13 4.23
N GLN A 64 3.18 9.33 3.55
CA GLN A 64 2.27 9.76 2.50
C GLN A 64 0.84 9.59 2.99
N ILE A 65 0.01 10.62 2.81
CA ILE A 65 -1.38 10.61 3.23
C ILE A 65 -2.26 10.77 1.99
N ILE A 66 -3.19 9.84 1.81
CA ILE A 66 -4.18 9.86 0.74
C ILE A 66 -5.55 10.02 1.40
N ASN A 67 -6.20 11.16 1.17
CA ASN A 67 -7.56 11.37 1.65
C ASN A 67 -8.53 10.65 0.71
N LEU A 68 -9.42 9.83 1.25
CA LEU A 68 -10.49 9.22 0.46
C LEU A 68 -11.69 10.18 0.43
N PRO A 69 -12.33 10.37 -0.74
CA PRO A 69 -13.56 11.15 -0.81
C PRO A 69 -14.67 10.48 0.01
N ASN A 70 -15.49 11.29 0.70
CA ASN A 70 -16.62 10.81 1.52
C ASN A 70 -17.70 10.07 0.71
N ASN A 71 -17.63 10.10 -0.62
CA ASN A 71 -18.67 9.59 -1.52
C ASN A 71 -18.42 8.15 -1.98
N LEU A 72 -17.38 7.46 -1.49
CA LEU A 72 -17.06 6.08 -1.88
C LEU A 72 -18.00 5.00 -1.29
N TYR A 73 -19.00 5.40 -0.50
CA TYR A 73 -19.97 4.52 0.16
C TYR A 73 -21.44 4.83 -0.21
N ARG A 74 -21.69 5.44 -1.39
CA ARG A 74 -23.05 5.61 -1.93
C ARG A 74 -23.28 4.70 -3.13
#